data_AF-A0A923NX47-F1
#
_entry.id   AF-A0A923NX47-F1
#
_cell.length_a   1.000
_cell.length_b   1.000
_cell.length_c   1.000
_cell.angle_alpha   90.00
_cell.angle_beta   90.00
_cell.angle_gamma   90.00
#
_symmetry.space_group_name_H-M   'P 1'
#
loop_
_entity.id
_entity.type
_entity.pdbx_description
1 polymer ?
#
loop_
_entity_poly.entity_id
_entity_poly.type
_entity_poly.pdbx_seq_one_letter_code
_entity_poly.pdbx_strand_id
1 'polypeptide(L)'
;MQSFEQIRSHLGARHQLKTNDPYLISFDLALRDGRHQGIYLAELEDDGGGKLVRISTPVSPYAQVDPTRCLRFNWQQRSGYLAVSDLAGSPYLHLCENRWYGQFDAGELERLILELGKLGDHIEDTISRGGDIF
;
A
#
# COMPACT_ATOMS: atom_id res chain seq x y z
N MET A 1 2.03 -10.89 -14.17
CA MET A 1 2.79 -9.62 -14.14
C MET A 1 4.27 -9.95 -14.02
N GLN A 2 5.11 -9.46 -14.95
CA GLN A 2 6.53 -9.87 -15.07
C GLN A 2 7.54 -8.74 -14.87
N SER A 3 7.10 -7.48 -14.89
CA SER A 3 7.99 -6.32 -14.68
C SER A 3 7.22 -5.12 -14.15
N PHE A 4 7.94 -4.16 -13.58
CA PHE A 4 7.37 -2.89 -13.15
C PHE A 4 6.72 -2.11 -14.30
N GLU A 5 7.30 -2.17 -15.51
CA GLU A 5 6.75 -1.49 -16.68
C GLU A 5 5.36 -2.01 -17.07
N GLN A 6 5.14 -3.33 -16.97
CA GLN A 6 3.82 -3.92 -17.21
C GLN A 6 2.79 -3.42 -16.20
N ILE A 7 3.18 -3.35 -14.92
CA ILE A 7 2.34 -2.80 -13.84
C ILE A 7 2.01 -1.33 -14.13
N ARG A 8 3.03 -0.53 -14.44
CA ARG A 8 2.92 0.89 -14.74
C ARG A 8 2.00 1.15 -15.92
N SER A 9 2.16 0.41 -17.01
CA SER A 9 1.29 0.51 -18.19
C SER A 9 -0.15 0.12 -17.86
N HIS A 10 -0.35 -1.00 -17.15
CA HIS A 10 -1.68 -1.49 -16.77
C HIS A 10 -2.47 -0.51 -15.89
N LEU A 11 -1.80 0.05 -14.87
CA LEU A 11 -2.39 0.98 -13.92
C LEU A 11 -2.53 2.39 -14.50
N GLY A 12 -1.56 2.86 -15.29
CA GLY A 12 -1.62 4.15 -15.96
C GLY A 12 -2.73 4.26 -17.01
N ALA A 13 -3.21 3.13 -17.55
CA ALA A 13 -4.39 3.09 -18.42
C ALA A 13 -5.73 3.26 -17.65
N ARG A 14 -5.72 3.10 -16.32
CA ARG A 14 -6.92 3.07 -15.46
C ARG A 14 -6.98 4.21 -14.46
N HIS A 15 -5.82 4.69 -14.03
CA HIS A 15 -5.67 5.70 -12.99
C HIS A 15 -4.79 6.83 -13.47
N GLN A 16 -5.08 8.05 -13.03
CA GLN A 16 -4.18 9.17 -13.19
C GLN A 16 -3.02 9.01 -12.21
N LEU A 17 -1.83 8.67 -12.73
CA LEU A 17 -0.62 8.54 -11.91
C LEU A 17 -0.17 9.92 -11.39
N LYS A 18 0.08 10.02 -10.08
CA LYS A 18 0.63 11.20 -9.41
C LYS A 18 2.15 11.19 -9.38
N THR A 19 2.73 10.09 -8.90
CA THR A 19 4.16 9.76 -9.05
C THR A 19 4.29 8.77 -10.20
N ASN A 20 5.29 8.97 -11.07
CA ASN A 20 5.55 8.12 -12.22
C ASN A 20 7.06 7.99 -12.49
N ASP A 21 7.78 7.54 -11.47
CA ASP A 21 9.22 7.35 -11.51
C ASP A 21 9.56 5.89 -11.93
N PRO A 22 10.79 5.60 -12.38
CA PRO A 22 11.15 4.30 -12.95
C PRO A 22 10.86 3.05 -12.08
N TYR A 23 10.78 3.21 -10.76
CA TYR A 23 10.54 2.14 -9.80
C TYR A 23 9.50 2.50 -8.74
N LEU A 24 8.81 3.63 -8.91
CA LEU A 24 7.82 4.13 -7.97
C LEU A 24 6.69 4.81 -8.74
N ILE A 25 5.47 4.31 -8.56
CA ILE A 25 4.27 4.98 -9.04
C ILE A 25 3.29 5.17 -7.89
N SER A 26 2.44 6.19 -8.02
CA SER A 26 1.35 6.40 -7.09
C SER A 26 0.11 6.93 -7.79
N PHE A 27 -1.07 6.71 -7.22
CA PHE A 27 -2.34 7.26 -7.69
C PHE A 27 -3.36 7.28 -6.55
N ASP A 28 -4.44 8.04 -6.72
CA ASP A 28 -5.57 7.99 -5.77
C ASP A 28 -6.57 6.92 -6.22
N LEU A 29 -6.82 5.95 -5.36
CA LEU A 29 -7.91 5.00 -5.51
C LEU A 29 -9.20 5.67 -5.02
N ALA A 30 -10.18 5.81 -5.91
CA ALA A 30 -11.52 6.25 -5.51
C ALA A 30 -12.23 5.14 -4.71
N LEU A 31 -12.77 5.52 -3.55
CA LEU A 31 -13.55 4.68 -2.66
C LEU A 31 -15.00 5.17 -2.58
N ARG A 32 -15.79 4.59 -1.68
CA ARG A 32 -17.20 5.00 -1.47
C ARG A 32 -17.26 6.40 -0.86
N ASP A 33 -18.40 7.05 -1.00
CA ASP A 33 -18.72 8.34 -0.36
C ASP A 33 -17.74 9.48 -0.70
N GLY A 34 -17.12 9.43 -1.88
CA GLY A 34 -16.16 10.44 -2.33
C GLY A 34 -14.81 10.40 -1.61
N ARG A 35 -14.54 9.34 -0.83
CA ARG A 35 -13.24 9.12 -0.20
C ARG A 35 -12.22 8.65 -1.23
N HIS A 36 -10.97 8.97 -0.98
CA HIS A 36 -9.84 8.57 -1.82
C HIS A 36 -8.72 8.04 -0.95
N GLN A 37 -8.08 6.97 -1.40
CA GLN A 37 -6.93 6.39 -0.73
C GLN A 37 -5.70 6.44 -1.64
N GLY A 38 -4.60 6.98 -1.14
CA GLY A 38 -3.34 6.99 -1.86
C GLY A 38 -2.78 5.58 -1.98
N ILE A 39 -2.49 5.13 -3.20
CA ILE A 39 -1.86 3.84 -3.46
C ILE A 39 -0.48 4.09 -4.04
N TYR A 40 0.51 3.38 -3.51
CA TYR A 40 1.90 3.43 -3.95
C TYR A 40 2.35 2.04 -4.37
N LEU A 41 3.07 1.95 -5.48
CA LEU A 41 3.72 0.73 -5.92
C LEU A 41 5.21 1.00 -6.11
N ALA A 42 6.05 0.22 -5.43
CA ALA A 42 7.50 0.32 -5.52
C ALA A 42 8.11 -1.03 -5.90
N GLU A 43 9.02 -1.06 -6.87
CA GLU A 43 9.85 -2.24 -7.13
C GLU A 43 10.95 -2.34 -6.08
N LEU A 44 11.13 -3.54 -5.53
CA LEU A 44 12.18 -3.88 -4.58
C LEU A 44 12.96 -5.08 -5.09
N GLU A 45 14.20 -5.16 -4.68
CA GLU A 45 15.09 -6.28 -4.96
C GLU A 45 15.48 -6.93 -3.63
N ASP A 46 15.47 -8.26 -3.59
CA ASP A 46 15.99 -9.04 -2.47
C ASP A 46 17.51 -9.25 -2.58
N ASP A 47 18.10 -9.80 -1.54
CA ASP A 47 19.55 -10.06 -1.49
C ASP A 47 20.02 -11.08 -2.55
N GLY A 48 19.10 -11.85 -3.14
CA GLY A 48 19.35 -12.82 -4.20
C GLY A 48 19.16 -12.26 -5.62
N GLY A 49 18.83 -10.97 -5.77
CA GLY A 49 18.50 -10.34 -7.05
C GLY A 49 17.07 -10.64 -7.53
N GLY A 50 16.27 -11.32 -6.73
CA GLY A 50 14.85 -11.53 -6.94
C GLY A 50 14.09 -10.21 -6.80
N LYS A 51 13.23 -9.91 -7.76
CA LYS A 51 12.45 -8.67 -7.75
C LYS A 51 11.02 -8.91 -7.30
N LEU A 52 10.51 -7.98 -6.50
CA LEU A 52 9.12 -7.95 -6.05
C LEU A 52 8.55 -6.55 -6.19
N VAL A 53 7.23 -6.45 -6.24
CA VAL A 53 6.52 -5.18 -6.09
C VAL A 53 5.93 -5.10 -4.70
N ARG A 54 6.15 -3.98 -4.02
CA ARG A 54 5.39 -3.60 -2.83
C ARG A 54 4.24 -2.70 -3.24
N ILE A 55 3.03 -3.09 -2.87
CA ILE A 55 1.85 -2.24 -2.93
C ILE A 55 1.64 -1.70 -1.52
N SER A 56 1.43 -0.40 -1.37
CA SER A 56 1.19 0.17 -0.04
C SER A 56 0.21 1.33 -0.07
N THR A 57 -0.43 1.56 1.06
CA THR A 57 -1.22 2.76 1.33
C THR A 57 -0.77 3.37 2.65
N PRO A 58 -0.57 4.70 2.73
CA PRO A 58 -0.45 5.40 4.00
C PRO A 58 -1.74 5.18 4.81
N VAL A 59 -1.63 5.16 6.15
CA VAL A 59 -2.79 5.01 7.06
C VAL A 59 -2.76 5.89 8.31
N SER A 60 -1.61 6.41 8.73
CA SER A 60 -1.52 7.37 9.85
C SER A 60 -0.11 7.96 9.97
N PRO A 61 0.08 9.21 10.44
CA PRO A 61 1.36 9.65 10.96
C PRO A 61 1.85 8.69 12.05
N TYR A 62 3.13 8.32 12.02
CA TYR A 62 3.66 7.35 12.98
C TYR A 62 3.63 7.85 14.42
N ALA A 63 3.73 9.17 14.63
CA ALA A 63 3.67 9.79 15.95
C ALA A 63 2.32 9.59 16.67
N GLN A 64 1.28 9.14 15.97
CA GLN A 64 -0.08 8.99 16.51
C GLN A 64 -0.42 7.55 16.90
N VAL A 65 0.49 6.59 16.73
CA VAL A 65 0.22 5.16 16.95
C VAL A 65 1.14 4.54 18.00
N ASP A 66 0.63 3.53 18.71
CA ASP A 66 1.43 2.70 19.63
C ASP A 66 2.13 1.58 18.84
N PRO A 67 3.47 1.51 18.82
CA PRO A 67 4.21 0.48 18.09
C PRO A 67 3.86 -0.95 18.54
N THR A 68 3.57 -1.16 19.82
CA THR A 68 3.18 -2.48 20.35
C THR A 68 1.87 -2.95 19.72
N ARG A 69 0.92 -2.03 19.55
CA ARG A 69 -0.35 -2.32 18.92
C ARG A 69 -0.17 -2.61 17.43
N CYS A 70 0.65 -1.83 16.73
CA CYS A 70 1.00 -2.11 15.32
C CYS A 70 1.59 -3.52 15.15
N LEU A 71 2.48 -3.96 16.04
CA LEU A 71 3.05 -5.31 16.00
C LEU A 71 1.99 -6.40 16.27
N ARG A 72 1.05 -6.16 17.19
CA ARG A 72 -0.07 -7.09 17.43
C ARG A 72 -1.01 -7.17 16.24
N PHE A 73 -1.31 -6.05 15.59
CA PHE A 73 -2.09 -6.03 14.35
C PHE A 73 -1.41 -6.88 13.28
N ASN A 74 -0.11 -6.67 13.05
CA ASN A 74 0.64 -7.45 12.06
C ASN A 74 0.56 -8.95 12.32
N TRP A 75 0.55 -9.36 13.60
CA TRP A 75 0.38 -10.76 13.97
C TRP A 75 -1.01 -11.33 13.68
N GLN A 76 -2.06 -10.54 13.93
CA GLN A 76 -3.45 -10.96 13.73
C GLN A 76 -3.89 -10.92 12.26
N GLN A 77 -3.24 -10.08 11.48
CA GLN A 77 -3.69 -9.76 10.13
C GLN A 77 -3.37 -10.88 9.14
N ARG A 78 -4.35 -11.20 8.29
CA ARG A 78 -4.21 -12.26 7.27
C ARG A 78 -3.57 -11.78 5.97
N SER A 79 -3.69 -10.49 5.66
CA SER A 79 -3.13 -9.87 4.46
C SER A 79 -2.69 -8.45 4.75
N GLY A 80 -1.52 -8.09 4.27
CA GLY A 80 -0.88 -6.84 4.57
C GLY A 80 -0.18 -6.84 5.91
N TYR A 81 0.80 -5.94 6.02
CA TYR A 81 1.52 -5.67 7.26
C TYR A 81 1.78 -4.16 7.36
N LEU A 82 1.81 -3.64 8.57
CA LEU A 82 2.17 -2.27 8.86
C LEU A 82 3.69 -2.11 8.83
N ALA A 83 4.15 -1.08 8.14
CA ALA A 83 5.54 -0.65 8.10
C ALA A 83 5.62 0.87 8.17
N VAL A 84 6.75 1.40 8.61
CA VAL A 84 7.01 2.85 8.62
C VAL A 84 7.84 3.21 7.40
N SER A 85 7.43 4.25 6.68
CA SER A 85 8.20 4.89 5.62
C SER A 85 8.30 6.38 5.85
N ASP A 86 9.18 7.03 5.09
CA ASP A 86 9.19 8.48 4.97
C ASP A 86 8.17 8.90 3.90
N LEU A 87 7.19 9.72 4.29
CA LEU A 87 6.26 10.35 3.38
C LEU A 87 6.41 11.87 3.51
N ALA A 88 6.96 12.49 2.46
CA ALA A 88 7.23 13.93 2.40
C ALA A 88 8.05 14.47 3.60
N GLY A 89 9.08 13.73 4.02
CA GLY A 89 9.97 14.09 5.13
C GLY A 89 9.41 13.77 6.51
N SER A 90 8.28 13.06 6.60
CA SER A 90 7.63 12.70 7.86
C SER A 90 7.44 11.20 7.98
N PRO A 91 7.72 10.58 9.15
CA PRO A 91 7.44 9.17 9.40
C PRO A 91 5.93 8.89 9.31
N TYR A 92 5.57 8.00 8.41
CA TYR A 92 4.19 7.61 8.17
C TYR A 92 4.03 6.10 8.21
N LEU A 93 2.95 5.64 8.82
CA LEU A 93 2.57 4.24 8.87
C LEU A 93 1.89 3.88 7.54
N HIS A 94 2.36 2.81 6.91
CA HIS A 94 1.81 2.28 5.68
C HIS A 94 1.35 0.84 5.88
N LEU A 95 0.18 0.51 5.35
CA LEU A 95 -0.24 -0.87 5.15
C LEU A 95 0.34 -1.36 3.82
N CYS A 96 1.15 -2.41 3.87
CA CYS A 96 1.95 -2.90 2.75
C CYS A 96 1.61 -4.35 2.41
N GLU A 97 1.69 -4.72 1.13
CA GLU A 97 1.71 -6.10 0.66
C GLU A 97 2.81 -6.27 -0.39
N ASN A 98 3.59 -7.35 -0.31
CA ASN A 98 4.64 -7.65 -1.29
C ASN A 98 4.22 -8.81 -2.20
N ARG A 99 4.55 -8.72 -3.49
CA ARG A 99 4.33 -9.79 -4.47
C ARG A 99 5.55 -9.96 -5.37
N TRP A 100 6.07 -11.19 -5.43
CA TRP A 100 7.11 -11.55 -6.40
C TRP A 100 6.56 -11.48 -7.81
N TYR A 101 7.38 -11.01 -8.75
CA TYR A 101 7.02 -11.08 -10.15
C TYR A 101 6.80 -12.53 -10.59
N GLY A 102 5.89 -12.72 -11.54
CA GLY A 102 5.48 -14.03 -12.04
C GLY A 102 4.49 -14.80 -11.15
N GLN A 103 4.24 -14.37 -9.91
CA GLN A 103 3.33 -15.06 -8.97
C GLN A 103 1.90 -14.49 -8.91
N PHE A 104 1.62 -13.44 -9.68
CA PHE A 104 0.30 -12.81 -9.74
C PHE A 104 0.03 -12.26 -11.14
N ASP A 105 -1.25 -12.08 -11.45
CA ASP A 105 -1.70 -11.49 -12.71
C ASP A 105 -2.30 -10.08 -12.50
N ALA A 106 -2.84 -9.51 -13.56
CA ALA A 106 -3.47 -8.20 -13.52
C ALA A 106 -4.70 -8.14 -12.61
N GLY A 107 -5.50 -9.21 -12.57
CA GLY A 107 -6.71 -9.26 -11.76
C GLY A 107 -6.38 -9.37 -10.28
N GLU A 108 -5.38 -10.17 -9.92
CA GLU A 108 -4.88 -10.25 -8.55
C GLU A 108 -4.27 -8.93 -8.09
N LEU A 109 -3.54 -8.22 -8.96
CA LEU A 109 -3.03 -6.88 -8.65
C LEU A 109 -4.17 -5.91 -8.32
N GLU A 110 -5.20 -5.86 -9.15
CA GLU A 110 -6.38 -5.00 -8.94
C GLU A 110 -7.12 -5.35 -7.65
N ARG A 111 -7.27 -6.66 -7.37
CA ARG A 111 -7.88 -7.16 -6.12
C ARG A 111 -7.10 -6.69 -4.90
N LEU A 112 -5.78 -6.83 -4.90
CA LEU A 112 -4.92 -6.41 -3.79
C LEU A 112 -4.95 -4.90 -3.57
N ILE A 113 -4.91 -4.11 -4.65
CA ILE A 113 -5.04 -2.65 -4.57
C ILE A 113 -6.36 -2.27 -3.90
N LEU A 114 -7.47 -2.90 -4.30
CA LEU A 114 -8.78 -2.61 -3.76
C LEU A 114 -8.92 -3.06 -2.29
N GLU A 115 -8.40 -4.23 -1.95
CA GLU A 115 -8.40 -4.76 -0.58
C GLU A 115 -7.57 -3.89 0.37
N LEU A 116 -6.33 -3.56 -0.02
CA LEU A 116 -5.47 -2.67 0.75
C LEU A 116 -6.08 -1.28 0.87
N GLY A 117 -6.61 -0.72 -0.22
CA GLY A 117 -7.21 0.61 -0.21
C GLY A 117 -8.41 0.71 0.74
N LYS A 118 -9.32 -0.28 0.72
CA LYS A 118 -10.46 -0.32 1.65
C LYS A 118 -10.02 -0.51 3.10
N LEU A 119 -9.05 -1.37 3.35
CA LEU A 119 -8.56 -1.62 4.70
C LEU A 119 -7.80 -0.41 5.24
N GLY A 120 -6.96 0.23 4.43
CA GLY A 120 -6.26 1.46 4.79
C GLY A 120 -7.23 2.59 5.15
N ASP A 121 -8.24 2.80 4.32
CA ASP A 121 -9.31 3.80 4.55
C ASP A 121 -10.10 3.54 5.84
N HIS A 122 -10.34 2.27 6.17
CA HIS A 122 -10.99 1.88 7.43
C HIS A 122 -10.08 2.10 8.65
N ILE A 123 -8.79 1.80 8.53
CA ILE A 123 -7.79 2.07 9.57
C ILE A 123 -7.71 3.58 9.83
N GLU A 124 -7.59 4.39 8.77
CA GLU A 124 -7.57 5.85 8.87
C GLU A 124 -8.81 6.41 9.58
N ASP A 125 -10.01 5.98 9.16
CA ASP A 125 -11.26 6.43 9.77
C ASP A 125 -11.31 6.09 11.26
N THR A 126 -10.90 4.87 11.61
CA THR A 126 -10.93 4.43 13.01
C THR A 126 -9.93 5.18 13.87
N ILE A 127 -8.69 5.39 13.38
CA ILE A 127 -7.67 6.20 14.07
C ILE A 127 -8.16 7.65 14.23
N SER A 128 -8.71 8.25 13.18
CA SER A 128 -9.17 9.64 13.20
C SER A 128 -10.30 9.90 14.20
N ARG A 129 -11.13 8.88 14.47
CA ARG A 129 -12.20 8.92 15.47
C ARG A 129 -11.73 8.62 16.89
N GLY A 130 -10.43 8.38 17.10
CA GLY A 130 -9.88 7.93 18.37
C GLY A 130 -10.34 6.52 18.75
N GLY A 131 -10.82 5.75 17.78
CA GLY A 131 -11.23 4.36 17.97
C GLY A 131 -10.02 3.44 18.09
N ASP A 132 -10.25 2.27 18.70
CA ASP A 132 -9.24 1.22 18.73
C ASP A 132 -9.31 0.39 17.44
N ILE A 133 -8.23 0.36 16.67
CA ILE A 133 -8.08 -0.54 15.50
C ILE A 133 -7.57 -1.93 15.90
N PHE A 134 -7.34 -2.18 17.19
CA PHE A 134 -6.59 -3.31 17.74
C PHE A 134 -7.37 -4.15 18.77
#